data_AF-A0AA88XFZ8-F1
#
_entry.id   AF-A0AA88XFZ8-F1
#
_cell.length_a   1.000
_cell.length_b   1.000
_cell.length_c   1.000
_cell.angle_alpha   90.00
_cell.angle_beta   90.00
_cell.angle_gamma   90.00
#
_symmetry.space_group_name_H-M   'P 1'
#
loop_
_entity.id
_entity.type
_entity.pdbx_description
1 polymer ?
#
loop_
_entity_poly.entity_id
_entity_poly.type
_entity_poly.pdbx_seq_one_letter_code
_entity_poly.pdbx_strand_id
1 'polypeptide(L)'
;MAGINAALKSQKKPAFLLDRTESYIGVLIDDLITQGTNEPYRMFTSRAEFRLSLRPDNADVRLTEKGYRSGFVSQHRHQRCIRMKSSVEETIDKLKSMKQSKIVWDRVLNLPDSRNPKVYR
;
A
#
# COMPACT_ATOMS: atom_id res chain seq x y z
N MET A 1 17.33 -5.80 3.50
CA MET A 1 18.13 -4.93 2.60
C MET A 1 19.59 -5.35 2.52
N ALA A 2 20.38 -5.29 3.61
CA ALA A 2 21.79 -5.67 3.57
C ALA A 2 22.05 -7.09 3.03
N GLY A 3 21.36 -8.11 3.55
CA GLY A 3 21.50 -9.50 3.06
C GLY A 3 21.11 -9.68 1.59
N ILE A 4 20.01 -9.03 1.16
CA ILE A 4 19.57 -9.02 -0.24
C ILE A 4 20.68 -8.46 -1.14
N ASN A 5 21.24 -7.30 -0.80
CA ASN A 5 22.26 -6.64 -1.61
C ASN A 5 23.62 -7.34 -1.54
N ALA A 6 23.96 -7.98 -0.41
CA ALA A 6 25.14 -8.84 -0.31
C ALA A 6 25.03 -10.05 -1.26
N ALA A 7 23.87 -10.72 -1.30
CA ALA A 7 23.62 -11.83 -2.21
C ALA A 7 23.65 -11.39 -3.68
N LEU A 8 23.05 -10.25 -4.02
CA LEU A 8 23.09 -9.68 -5.38
C LEU A 8 24.52 -9.31 -5.80
N LYS A 9 25.30 -8.71 -4.89
CA LYS A 9 26.70 -8.36 -5.14
C LYS A 9 27.54 -9.60 -5.43
N SER A 10 27.36 -10.68 -4.67
CA SER A 10 28.01 -11.98 -4.93
C SER A 10 27.67 -12.53 -6.33
N GLN A 11 26.44 -12.29 -6.80
CA GLN A 11 25.97 -12.68 -8.14
C GLN A 11 26.29 -11.66 -9.24
N LYS A 12 27.03 -10.58 -8.95
CA LYS A 12 27.27 -9.45 -9.88
C LYS A 12 25.99 -8.84 -10.46
N LYS A 13 24.90 -8.86 -9.69
CA LYS A 13 23.60 -8.27 -10.05
C LYS A 13 23.47 -6.85 -9.48
N PRO A 14 22.64 -5.99 -10.10
CA PRO A 14 22.36 -4.66 -9.55
C PRO A 14 21.74 -4.76 -8.16
N ALA A 15 21.98 -3.75 -7.33
CA ALA A 15 21.44 -3.69 -5.98
C ALA A 15 19.92 -3.51 -5.99
N PHE A 16 19.25 -4.12 -5.02
CA PHE A 16 17.87 -3.85 -4.69
C PHE A 16 17.79 -2.59 -3.83
N LEU A 17 17.18 -1.54 -4.37
CA LEU A 17 17.01 -0.26 -3.70
C LEU A 17 15.54 -0.04 -3.37
N LEU A 18 15.29 0.54 -2.19
CA LEU A 18 13.97 0.99 -1.79
C LEU A 18 13.97 2.50 -1.61
N ASP A 19 13.09 3.17 -2.33
CA ASP A 19 12.89 4.62 -2.27
C ASP A 19 12.05 5.00 -1.03
N ARG A 20 12.26 6.22 -0.52
CA ARG A 20 11.51 6.75 0.63
C ARG A 20 10.01 6.90 0.33
N THR A 21 9.65 7.12 -0.93
CA THR A 21 8.26 7.28 -1.39
C THR A 21 7.49 5.96 -1.50
N GLU A 22 8.19 4.83 -1.58
CA GLU A 22 7.56 3.51 -1.79
C GLU A 22 7.58 2.63 -0.54
N SER A 23 8.40 2.90 0.48
CA SER A 23 8.45 2.09 1.69
C SER A 23 9.00 2.79 2.93
N TYR A 24 8.52 2.39 4.11
CA TYR A 24 9.10 2.79 5.40
C TYR A 24 10.54 2.27 5.62
N ILE A 25 10.93 1.19 4.95
CA ILE A 25 12.34 0.72 4.95
C ILE A 25 13.21 1.72 4.17
N GLY A 26 12.71 2.25 3.05
CA GLY A 26 13.37 3.31 2.29
C GLY A 26 13.51 4.58 3.11
N VAL A 27 12.43 5.02 3.80
CA VAL A 27 12.49 6.16 4.73
C VAL A 27 13.55 5.95 5.81
N LEU A 28 13.55 4.79 6.48
CA LEU A 28 14.54 4.46 7.51
C LEU A 28 15.97 4.55 6.98
N ILE A 29 16.25 3.91 5.83
CA ILE A 29 17.60 3.87 5.27
C ILE A 29 18.05 5.25 4.86
N ASP A 30 17.18 6.01 4.21
CA ASP A 30 17.49 7.37 3.80
C ASP A 30 17.76 8.26 5.01
N ASP A 31 16.88 8.27 6.02
CA ASP A 31 17.07 9.09 7.21
C ASP A 31 18.41 8.77 7.90
N LEU A 32 18.78 7.48 8.01
CA LEU A 32 20.05 7.07 8.61
C LEU A 32 21.28 7.52 7.81
N ILE A 33 21.21 7.54 6.48
CA ILE A 33 22.32 7.96 5.62
C ILE A 33 22.42 9.49 5.57
N THR A 34 21.28 10.17 5.52
CA THR A 34 21.20 11.62 5.29
C THR A 34 21.39 12.41 6.58
N GLN A 35 20.76 11.98 7.68
CA GLN A 35 20.73 12.72 8.95
C GLN A 35 21.68 12.11 10.00
N GLY A 36 22.10 10.86 9.81
CA GLY A 36 22.81 10.11 10.85
C GLY A 36 21.92 9.87 12.06
N THR A 37 22.51 9.44 13.18
CA THR A 37 21.75 9.23 14.41
C THR A 37 22.68 9.39 15.63
N ASN A 38 22.42 10.39 16.48
CA ASN A 38 23.14 10.56 17.77
C ASN A 38 22.47 9.77 18.90
N GLU A 39 21.17 9.52 18.75
CA GLU A 39 20.33 8.70 19.64
C GLU A 39 19.75 7.54 18.82
N PRO A 40 19.23 6.45 19.43
CA PRO A 40 18.64 5.35 18.68
C PRO A 40 17.46 5.80 17.80
N TYR A 41 17.50 5.49 16.50
CA TYR A 41 16.46 5.86 15.54
C TYR A 41 15.08 5.27 15.92
N ARG A 42 14.02 6.07 15.77
CA ARG A 42 12.63 5.67 16.03
C ARG A 42 11.75 5.94 14.81
N MET A 43 11.23 4.87 14.22
CA MET A 43 10.45 4.94 12.97
C MET A 43 9.10 5.65 13.12
N PHE A 44 8.46 5.59 14.29
CA PHE A 44 7.15 6.24 14.47
C PHE A 44 7.24 7.74 14.75
N THR A 45 8.44 8.25 15.03
CA THR A 45 8.71 9.69 15.16
C THR A 45 9.24 10.29 13.86
N SER A 46 9.63 9.49 12.88
CA SER A 46 10.13 10.00 11.60
C SER A 46 9.00 10.54 10.72
N ARG A 47 9.30 11.64 10.02
CA ARG A 47 8.40 12.32 9.10
C ARG A 47 8.47 11.68 7.72
N ALA A 48 7.72 10.59 7.53
CA ALA A 48 7.44 10.08 6.19
C ALA A 48 6.43 11.00 5.49
N GLU A 49 6.84 11.66 4.40
CA GLU A 49 5.96 12.58 3.66
C GLU A 49 4.74 11.85 3.07
N PHE A 50 4.91 10.57 2.76
CA PHE A 50 3.95 9.72 2.08
C PHE A 50 3.19 8.76 3.03
N ARG A 51 3.00 9.14 4.31
CA ARG A 51 2.37 8.27 5.33
C ARG A 51 1.01 7.69 4.91
N LEU A 52 0.19 8.43 4.17
CA LEU A 52 -1.12 7.94 3.69
C LEU A 52 -1.00 6.84 2.63
N SER A 53 0.06 6.82 1.82
CA SER A 53 0.28 5.77 0.83
C SER A 53 1.15 4.63 1.38
N LEU A 54 2.01 4.88 2.36
CA LEU A 54 2.93 3.90 2.96
C LEU A 54 2.28 3.03 4.03
N ARG A 55 1.06 2.54 3.81
CA ARG A 55 0.34 1.82 4.88
C ARG A 55 0.76 0.36 5.00
N PRO A 56 0.61 -0.25 6.19
CA PRO A 56 0.89 -1.68 6.36
C PRO A 56 0.00 -2.56 5.47
N ASP A 57 -1.29 -2.21 5.31
CA ASP A 57 -2.27 -2.98 4.53
C ASP A 57 -1.96 -3.06 3.03
N ASN A 58 -1.22 -2.09 2.49
CA ASN A 58 -0.93 -2.03 1.05
C ASN A 58 0.54 -2.34 0.71
N ALA A 59 1.33 -2.81 1.69
CA ALA A 59 2.74 -3.11 1.50
C ALA A 59 2.99 -4.16 0.41
N ASP A 60 2.13 -5.19 0.33
CA ASP A 60 2.24 -6.20 -0.71
C ASP A 60 2.03 -5.60 -2.11
N VAL A 61 1.03 -4.72 -2.29
CA VAL A 61 0.76 -4.06 -3.58
C VAL A 61 1.93 -3.19 -4.02
N ARG A 62 2.61 -2.54 -3.07
CA ARG A 62 3.79 -1.69 -3.34
C ARG A 62 5.05 -2.51 -3.67
N LEU A 63 5.32 -3.58 -2.92
CA LEU A 63 6.67 -4.18 -2.88
C LEU A 63 6.78 -5.60 -3.45
N THR A 64 5.67 -6.34 -3.56
CA THR A 64 5.71 -7.76 -3.96
C THR A 64 6.22 -7.93 -5.39
N GLU A 65 5.75 -7.10 -6.33
CA GLU A 65 6.20 -7.11 -7.73
C GLU A 65 7.72 -6.88 -7.81
N LYS A 66 8.20 -5.85 -7.10
CA LYS A 66 9.62 -5.49 -7.06
C LYS A 66 10.47 -6.63 -6.50
N GLY A 67 10.03 -7.22 -5.38
CA GLY A 67 10.71 -8.36 -4.76
C GLY A 67 10.70 -9.62 -5.62
N TYR A 68 9.63 -9.85 -6.39
CA TYR A 68 9.53 -10.99 -7.32
C TYR A 68 10.51 -10.85 -8.48
N ARG A 69 10.56 -9.66 -9.11
CA ARG A 69 11.54 -9.35 -10.17
C ARG A 69 12.99 -9.50 -9.72
N SER A 70 13.25 -9.25 -8.44
CA SER A 70 14.58 -9.40 -7.85
C SER A 70 14.90 -10.83 -7.38
N GLY A 71 13.92 -11.75 -7.40
CA GLY A 71 14.10 -13.17 -7.07
C GLY A 71 13.97 -13.51 -5.58
N PHE A 72 13.47 -12.60 -4.74
CA PHE A 72 13.35 -12.81 -3.29
C PHE A 72 11.91 -13.02 -2.81
N VAL A 73 10.94 -12.94 -3.73
CA VAL A 73 9.54 -13.26 -3.48
C VAL A 73 9.18 -14.48 -4.33
N SER A 74 8.48 -15.45 -3.73
CA SER A 74 8.04 -16.64 -4.45
C SER A 74 6.94 -16.33 -5.46
N GLN A 75 6.89 -17.11 -6.55
CA GLN A 75 5.83 -17.02 -7.54
C GLN A 75 4.43 -17.17 -6.91
N HIS A 76 4.29 -18.06 -5.92
CA HIS A 76 3.03 -18.21 -5.19
C HIS A 76 2.57 -16.91 -4.51
N ARG A 77 3.48 -16.21 -3.81
CA ARG A 77 3.16 -14.94 -3.14
C ARG A 77 2.86 -13.83 -4.15
N HIS A 78 3.63 -13.77 -5.23
CA HIS A 78 3.43 -12.84 -6.33
C HIS A 78 2.05 -13.02 -7.00
N GLN A 79 1.70 -14.25 -7.36
CA GLN A 79 0.41 -14.57 -7.96
C GLN A 79 -0.76 -14.26 -7.03
N ARG A 80 -0.60 -14.50 -5.71
CA ARG A 80 -1.61 -14.10 -4.72
C ARG A 80 -1.82 -12.58 -4.70
N CYS A 81 -0.75 -11.80 -4.74
CA CYS A 81 -0.83 -10.34 -4.81
C CYS A 81 -1.52 -9.87 -6.10
N ILE A 82 -1.19 -10.45 -7.26
CA ILE A 82 -1.84 -10.12 -8.55
C ILE A 82 -3.34 -10.42 -8.50
N ARG A 83 -3.73 -11.60 -8.02
CA ARG A 83 -5.16 -11.97 -7.91
C ARG A 83 -5.93 -11.03 -6.99
N MET A 84 -5.35 -10.69 -5.84
CA MET A 84 -5.93 -9.71 -4.91
C MET A 84 -6.10 -8.35 -5.57
N LYS A 85 -5.06 -7.86 -6.27
CA LYS A 85 -5.10 -6.57 -6.96
C LYS A 85 -6.18 -6.55 -8.05
N SER A 86 -6.25 -7.58 -8.91
CA SER A 86 -7.28 -7.71 -9.95
C SER A 86 -8.68 -7.71 -9.36
N SER A 87 -8.92 -8.49 -8.30
CA SER A 87 -10.23 -8.55 -7.64
C SER A 87 -10.66 -7.19 -7.06
N VAL A 88 -9.72 -6.42 -6.51
CA VAL A 88 -9.99 -5.07 -6.01
C VAL A 88 -10.31 -4.11 -7.17
N GLU A 89 -9.51 -4.11 -8.24
CA GLU A 89 -9.73 -3.26 -9.41
C GLU A 89 -11.08 -3.55 -10.08
N GLU A 90 -11.40 -4.83 -10.31
CA GLU A 90 -12.69 -5.26 -10.84
C GLU A 90 -13.87 -4.83 -9.96
N THR A 91 -13.70 -4.91 -8.63
CA THR A 91 -14.75 -4.48 -7.69
C THR A 91 -14.94 -2.98 -7.73
N ILE A 92 -13.85 -2.21 -7.77
CA ILE A 92 -13.90 -0.75 -7.91
C ILE A 92 -14.62 -0.35 -9.19
N ASP A 93 -14.31 -1.00 -10.32
CA ASP A 93 -14.93 -0.69 -11.60
C ASP A 93 -16.42 -1.05 -11.62
N LYS A 94 -16.79 -2.21 -11.05
CA LYS A 94 -18.20 -2.59 -10.84
C LYS A 94 -18.94 -1.53 -10.01
N LEU A 95 -18.37 -1.10 -8.89
CA LEU A 95 -18.96 -0.09 -8.02
C LEU A 95 -19.09 1.28 -8.71
N LYS A 96 -18.08 1.70 -9.49
CA LYS A 96 -18.14 2.94 -10.27
C LYS A 96 -19.21 2.90 -11.36
N SER A 97 -19.42 1.74 -11.98
CA SER A 97 -20.45 1.55 -13.00
C SER A 97 -21.86 1.45 -12.43
N MET A 98 -21.99 1.17 -11.13
CA MET A 98 -23.28 1.00 -10.46
C MET A 98 -23.98 2.34 -10.30
N LYS A 99 -25.12 2.48 -10.98
CA LYS A 99 -26.03 3.61 -10.83
C LYS A 99 -27.39 3.08 -10.39
N GLN A 100 -27.95 3.66 -9.35
CA GLN A 100 -29.31 3.37 -8.90
C GLN A 100 -30.05 4.67 -8.61
N SER A 101 -31.37 4.62 -8.67
CA SER A 101 -32.19 5.77 -8.30
C SER A 101 -32.09 6.02 -6.79
N LYS A 102 -32.33 7.27 -6.39
CA LYS A 102 -32.36 7.66 -4.98
C LYS A 102 -33.26 6.75 -4.13
N ILE A 103 -34.45 6.40 -4.62
CA ILE A 103 -35.40 5.52 -3.92
C ILE A 103 -34.79 4.14 -3.64
N VAL A 104 -34.02 3.60 -4.59
CA VAL A 104 -33.35 2.31 -4.41
C VAL A 104 -32.21 2.44 -3.40
N TRP A 105 -31.40 3.50 -3.48
CA TRP A 105 -30.34 3.73 -2.49
C TRP A 105 -30.88 3.95 -1.08
N ASP A 106 -31.95 4.74 -0.92
CA ASP A 106 -32.60 4.99 0.37
C ASP A 106 -33.08 3.67 0.99
N ARG A 107 -33.64 2.77 0.18
CA ARG A 107 -34.05 1.42 0.62
C ARG A 107 -32.86 0.53 0.98
N VAL A 108 -31.81 0.48 0.15
CA VAL A 108 -30.66 -0.43 0.34
C VAL A 108 -29.80 -0.01 1.53
N LEU A 109 -29.62 1.29 1.73
CA LEU A 109 -28.79 1.85 2.80
C LEU A 109 -29.59 2.14 4.08
N ASN A 110 -30.89 1.80 4.10
CA ASN A 110 -31.81 2.12 5.20
C ASN A 110 -31.75 3.60 5.61
N LEU A 111 -31.73 4.49 4.62
CA LEU A 111 -31.69 5.94 4.88
C LEU A 111 -33.10 6.47 5.18
N PRO A 112 -33.23 7.50 6.03
CA PRO A 112 -34.52 8.14 6.30
C PRO A 112 -35.13 8.74 5.02
N ASP A 113 -36.45 8.65 4.88
CA ASP A 113 -37.14 9.23 3.71
C ASP A 113 -36.96 10.75 3.71
N SER A 114 -36.12 11.22 2.79
CA SER A 114 -35.84 12.64 2.56
C SER A 114 -37.07 13.48 2.19
N ARG A 115 -38.22 12.86 1.86
CA ARG A 115 -39.50 13.56 1.64
C ARG A 115 -40.21 13.93 2.94
N ASN A 116 -39.75 13.44 4.10
CA ASN A 116 -40.34 13.75 5.39
C ASN A 116 -39.25 14.24 6.38
N PRO A 117 -38.89 15.54 6.34
CA PRO A 117 -37.78 16.10 7.14
C PRO A 117 -38.01 16.14 8.66
N LYS A 118 -39.11 15.55 9.17
CA LYS A 118 -39.47 15.59 10.60
C LYS A 118 -38.65 14.68 11.52
N VAL A 119 -37.66 13.94 11.01
CA VAL A 119 -36.90 12.94 11.79
C VAL A 119 -35.53 13.45 12.25
N TYR A 120 -35.15 14.69 11.94
CA TYR A 120 -33.93 15.33 12.45
C TYR A 120 -34.30 16.36 13.54
N ARG A 121 -34.66 15.88 14.73
CA ARG A 121 -34.70 16.69 15.96
C ARG A 121 -34.20 15.86 17.13
#